data_AF-A0A4R7RMX5-F1
#
_entry.id   AF-A0A4R7RMX5-F1
#
_cell.length_a   1.000
_cell.length_b   1.000
_cell.length_c   1.000
_cell.angle_alpha   90.00
_cell.angle_beta   90.00
_cell.angle_gamma   90.00
#
_symmetry.space_group_name_H-M   'P 1'
#
loop_
_entity.id
_entity.type
_entity.pdbx_description
1 polymer ?
#
loop_
_entity_poly.entity_id
_entity_poly.type
_entity_poly.pdbx_seq_one_letter_code
_entity_poly.pdbx_strand_id
1 'polypeptide(L)'
;MASSTRSLKLPPDLLDVAEKRAKILGYPSWSAYVKGLIRYDALCQGPHSITLPWANLPLMEQDKVDAKLLKLTQDGVGVRGQLLKRILQGEAKL
;
A
#
# COMPACT_ATOMS: atom_id res chain seq x y z
N MET A 1 -20.92 -12.14 16.76
CA MET A 1 -19.94 -13.05 16.12
C MET A 1 -18.60 -12.88 16.81
N ALA A 2 -18.03 -13.96 17.36
CA ALA A 2 -16.70 -13.90 17.95
C ALA A 2 -15.66 -13.59 16.86
N SER A 3 -14.71 -12.70 17.17
CA SER A 3 -13.56 -12.43 16.31
C SER A 3 -12.74 -13.69 16.14
N SER A 4 -12.53 -14.17 14.91
CA SER A 4 -11.53 -15.20 14.64
C SER A 4 -10.15 -14.54 14.53
N THR A 5 -9.16 -15.14 15.18
CA THR A 5 -7.77 -14.67 15.10
C THR A 5 -7.10 -15.29 13.89
N ARG A 6 -6.48 -14.45 13.04
CA ARG A 6 -5.55 -14.89 11.99
C ARG A 6 -4.22 -14.16 12.14
N SER A 7 -3.12 -14.88 12.00
CA SER A 7 -1.78 -14.31 11.97
C SER A 7 -1.38 -13.98 10.53
N LEU A 8 -0.75 -12.82 10.36
CA LEU A 8 -0.15 -12.37 9.10
C LEU A 8 1.31 -12.00 9.40
N LYS A 9 2.24 -12.53 8.60
CA LYS A 9 3.63 -12.08 8.62
C LYS A 9 3.78 -10.98 7.57
N LEU A 10 4.31 -9.83 7.96
CA LEU A 10 4.63 -8.74 7.05
C LEU A 10 6.14 -8.54 6.98
N PRO A 11 6.69 -8.26 5.78
CA PRO A 11 8.03 -7.72 5.64
C PRO A 11 8.17 -6.41 6.45
N PRO A 12 9.36 -6.13 7.02
CA PRO A 12 9.59 -4.92 7.82
C PRO A 12 9.22 -3.62 7.09
N ASP A 13 9.59 -3.49 5.82
CA ASP A 13 9.29 -2.28 5.04
C ASP A 13 7.79 -2.07 4.85
N LEU A 14 7.04 -3.15 4.63
CA LEU A 14 5.59 -3.09 4.46
C LEU A 14 4.86 -2.83 5.79
N LEU A 15 5.43 -3.29 6.91
CA LEU A 15 4.96 -2.93 8.24
C LEU A 15 5.10 -1.42 8.48
N ASP A 16 6.26 -0.85 8.17
CA ASP A 16 6.52 0.59 8.29
C ASP A 16 5.62 1.43 7.38
N VAL A 17 5.37 0.98 6.14
CA VAL A 17 4.38 1.58 5.24
C VAL A 17 3.01 1.62 5.91
N ALA A 18 2.56 0.48 6.46
CA ALA A 18 1.25 0.35 7.07
C ALA A 18 1.09 1.28 8.29
N GLU A 19 2.10 1.33 9.17
CA GLU A 19 2.07 2.21 10.35
C GLU A 19 2.02 3.69 9.97
N LYS A 20 2.84 4.13 9.01
CA LYS A 20 2.85 5.52 8.53
C LYS A 20 1.52 5.88 7.90
N ARG A 21 0.98 5.02 7.03
CA ARG A 21 -0.32 5.25 6.37
C ARG A 21 -1.47 5.26 7.37
N ALA A 22 -1.46 4.36 8.37
CA ALA A 22 -2.44 4.34 9.44
C ALA A 22 -2.47 5.69 10.18
N LYS A 23 -1.29 6.21 10.55
CA LYS A 23 -1.16 7.51 11.22
C LYS A 23 -1.65 8.67 10.35
N ILE A 24 -1.22 8.72 9.07
CA ILE A 24 -1.61 9.80 8.13
C ILE A 24 -3.13 9.84 7.92
N LEU A 25 -3.78 8.69 7.87
CA LEU A 25 -5.22 8.58 7.66
C LEU A 25 -6.03 8.66 8.97
N GLY A 26 -5.38 8.78 10.13
CA GLY A 26 -6.05 8.90 11.42
C GLY A 26 -6.64 7.61 11.96
N TYR A 27 -6.14 6.43 11.57
CA TYR A 27 -6.60 5.17 12.13
C TYR A 27 -6.12 4.99 13.59
N PRO A 28 -7.00 4.52 14.50
CA PRO A 28 -6.67 4.40 15.92
C PRO A 28 -5.74 3.24 16.26
N SER A 29 -5.52 2.30 15.33
CA SER A 29 -4.58 1.19 15.49
C SER A 29 -4.24 0.57 14.14
N TRP A 30 -3.16 -0.21 14.10
CA TRP A 30 -2.78 -1.01 12.94
C TRP A 30 -3.91 -1.96 12.50
N SER A 31 -4.55 -2.65 13.45
CA SER A 31 -5.68 -3.54 13.16
C SER A 31 -6.88 -2.79 12.57
N ALA A 32 -7.12 -1.54 12.98
CA ALA A 32 -8.16 -0.71 12.39
C ALA A 32 -7.82 -0.30 10.95
N TYR A 33 -6.54 -0.04 10.66
CA TYR A 33 -6.06 0.25 9.31
C TYR A 33 -6.24 -0.96 8.38
N VAL A 34 -5.84 -2.16 8.80
CA VAL A 34 -6.04 -3.39 7.99
C VAL A 34 -7.52 -3.65 7.71
N LYS A 35 -8.40 -3.52 8.73
CA LYS A 35 -9.85 -3.61 8.53
C LYS A 35 -10.35 -2.54 7.56
N GLY A 36 -9.78 -1.33 7.62
CA GLY A 36 -10.06 -0.24 6.69
C GLY A 36 -9.71 -0.60 5.25
N LEU A 37 -8.53 -1.17 5.00
CA LEU A 37 -8.11 -1.62 3.67
C LEU A 37 -9.05 -2.69 3.10
N ILE A 38 -9.42 -3.69 3.90
CA ILE A 38 -10.37 -4.74 3.47
C ILE A 38 -11.74 -4.13 3.13
N ARG A 39 -12.23 -3.21 3.96
CA ARG A 39 -13.50 -2.51 3.72
C ARG A 39 -13.44 -1.63 2.47
N TYR A 40 -12.33 -0.96 2.24
CA TYR A 40 -12.13 -0.12 1.07
C TYR A 40 -12.15 -0.95 -0.21
N ASP A 41 -11.42 -2.07 -0.22
CA ASP A 41 -11.42 -3.02 -1.33
C ASP A 41 -12.84 -3.56 -1.60
N ALA A 42 -13.52 -4.05 -0.56
CA ALA A 42 -14.88 -4.57 -0.67
C ALA A 42 -15.91 -3.51 -1.11
N LEU A 43 -15.71 -2.24 -0.75
CA LEU A 43 -16.57 -1.13 -1.16
C LEU A 43 -16.34 -0.76 -2.63
N CYS A 44 -15.08 -0.70 -3.07
CA CYS A 44 -14.75 -0.30 -4.43
C CYS A 44 -15.01 -1.41 -5.44
N GLN A 45 -14.78 -2.68 -5.06
CA GLN A 45 -14.83 -3.86 -5.94
C GLN A 45 -14.07 -3.69 -7.27
N GLY A 46 -13.15 -2.73 -7.31
CA GLY A 46 -12.38 -2.41 -8.50
C GLY A 46 -11.29 -3.45 -8.71
N PRO A 47 -10.90 -3.75 -9.95
CA PRO A 47 -9.79 -4.66 -10.22
C PRO A 47 -8.49 -4.06 -9.68
N HIS A 48 -7.99 -4.56 -8.54
CA HIS A 48 -6.64 -4.26 -8.04
C HIS A 48 -5.56 -5.08 -8.77
N SER A 49 -5.72 -5.28 -10.08
CA SER A 49 -4.87 -6.14 -10.89
C SER A 49 -3.40 -5.71 -10.94
N ILE A 50 -3.11 -4.45 -10.58
CA ILE A 50 -1.73 -3.94 -10.52
C ILE A 50 -0.89 -4.58 -9.39
N THR A 51 -1.53 -4.98 -8.28
CA THR A 51 -0.81 -5.57 -7.13
C THR A 51 -0.77 -7.10 -7.20
N LEU A 52 -1.62 -7.72 -8.02
CA LEU A 52 -1.71 -9.17 -8.15
C LEU A 52 -0.39 -9.82 -8.67
N PRO A 53 0.31 -9.26 -9.68
CA PRO A 53 1.61 -9.76 -10.09
C PRO A 53 2.65 -9.72 -8.95
N TRP A 54 2.60 -8.71 -8.09
CA TRP A 54 3.58 -8.56 -6.99
C TRP A 54 3.49 -9.70 -5.99
N ALA A 55 2.28 -10.18 -5.69
CA ALA A 55 2.07 -11.33 -4.80
C ALA A 55 2.72 -12.63 -5.33
N ASN A 56 2.95 -12.71 -6.64
CA ASN A 56 3.54 -13.88 -7.30
C ASN A 56 5.04 -13.72 -7.59
N LEU A 57 5.65 -12.59 -7.22
CA LEU A 57 7.09 -12.40 -7.38
C LEU A 57 7.89 -13.25 -6.39
N PRO A 58 9.16 -13.59 -6.68
CA PRO A 58 10.08 -14.11 -5.68
C PRO A 58 10.18 -13.15 -4.48
N LEU A 59 10.35 -13.68 -3.26
CA LEU A 59 10.37 -12.87 -2.03
C LEU A 59 11.36 -11.69 -2.10
N MET A 60 12.55 -11.92 -2.63
CA MET A 60 13.57 -10.87 -2.77
C MET A 60 13.15 -9.74 -3.74
N GLU A 61 12.29 -10.03 -4.71
CA GLU A 61 11.71 -9.00 -5.58
C GLU A 61 10.52 -8.29 -4.91
N GLN A 62 9.75 -8.98 -4.08
CA GLN A 62 8.72 -8.35 -3.24
C GLN A 62 9.35 -7.35 -2.27
N ASP A 63 10.46 -7.72 -1.61
CA ASP A 63 11.19 -6.82 -0.70
C ASP A 63 11.64 -5.53 -1.40
N LYS A 64 12.08 -5.61 -2.66
CA LYS A 64 12.43 -4.41 -3.46
C LYS A 64 11.23 -3.53 -3.76
N VAL A 65 10.06 -4.13 -4.03
CA VAL A 65 8.81 -3.40 -4.21
C VAL A 65 8.43 -2.68 -2.92
N ASP A 66 8.48 -3.38 -1.79
CA ASP A 66 8.12 -2.85 -0.48
C ASP A 66 9.05 -1.71 -0.04
N ALA A 67 10.37 -1.86 -0.22
CA ALA A 67 11.36 -0.81 0.04
C ALA A 67 11.07 0.46 -0.77
N LYS A 68 10.68 0.29 -2.05
CA LYS A 68 10.30 1.42 -2.91
C LYS A 68 9.01 2.08 -2.43
N LEU A 69 8.00 1.30 -2.04
CA LEU A 69 6.74 1.82 -1.49
C LEU A 69 6.96 2.57 -0.17
N LEU A 70 7.87 2.09 0.67
CA LEU A 70 8.27 2.77 1.90
C LEU A 70 8.85 4.15 1.60
N LYS A 71 9.82 4.24 0.70
CA LYS A 71 10.42 5.53 0.31
C LYS A 71 9.35 6.51 -0.21
N LEU A 72 8.48 6.05 -1.10
CA LEU A 72 7.39 6.88 -1.63
C LEU A 72 6.40 7.35 -0.55
N THR A 73 6.12 6.49 0.43
CA THR A 73 5.25 6.82 1.56
C THR A 73 5.90 7.85 2.49
N GLN A 74 7.22 7.72 2.74
CA GLN A 74 8.01 8.68 3.53
C GLN A 74 8.06 10.05 2.85
N ASP A 75 8.22 10.07 1.53
CA ASP A 75 8.22 11.30 0.74
C ASP A 75 6.82 11.94 0.62
N GLY A 76 5.76 11.24 1.05
CA GLY A 76 4.37 11.67 0.86
C GLY A 76 3.90 11.65 -0.60
N VAL A 77 4.68 11.05 -1.50
CA VAL A 77 4.42 11.05 -2.94
C VAL A 77 3.79 9.71 -3.36
N GLY A 78 2.46 9.67 -3.38
CA GLY A 78 1.72 8.57 -4.00
C GLY A 78 1.95 8.47 -5.51
N VAL A 79 1.56 7.35 -6.13
CA VAL A 79 1.70 7.12 -7.58
C VAL A 79 1.01 8.22 -8.41
N ARG A 80 -0.11 8.76 -7.93
CA ARG A 80 -0.78 9.92 -8.56
C ARG A 80 0.09 11.18 -8.55
N GLY A 81 0.83 11.43 -7.47
CA GLY A 81 1.76 12.55 -7.38
C GLY A 81 2.96 12.38 -8.33
N GLN A 82 3.45 11.14 -8.48
CA GLN A 82 4.51 10.83 -9.46
C GLN A 82 4.03 11.02 -10.89
N LEU A 83 2.82 10.56 -11.21
CA LEU A 83 2.22 10.75 -12.53
C LEU A 83 2.03 12.24 -12.85
N LEU A 84 1.48 13.02 -11.91
CA LEU A 84 1.32 14.46 -12.07
C LEU A 84 2.67 15.14 -12.30
N LYS A 85 3.70 14.77 -11.54
CA LYS A 85 5.06 15.29 -11.72
C LYS A 85 5.60 15.01 -13.13
N ARG A 86 5.45 13.78 -13.63
CA ARG A 86 5.88 13.41 -14.99
C ARG A 86 5.12 14.16 -16.08
N ILE A 87 3.80 14.37 -15.91
CA ILE A 87 3.00 15.18 -16.84
C ILE A 87 3.52 16.62 -16.85
N LEU A 88 3.76 17.23 -15.68
CA LEU A 88 4.30 18.59 -15.56
C LEU A 88 5.71 18.72 -16.16
N GLN A 89 6.50 17.65 -16.14
CA GLN A 89 7.84 17.59 -16.75
C GLN A 89 7.81 17.23 -18.25
N GLY A 90 6.62 16.96 -18.83
CA GLY A 90 6.48 16.55 -20.24
C GLY A 90 6.88 15.10 -20.53
N GLU A 91 7.12 14.29 -19.49
CA GLU A 91 7.58 12.90 -19.58
C GLU A 91 6.44 11.88 -19.75
N ALA A 92 5.20 12.28 -19.48
CA ALA A 92 4.01 11.45 -19.61
C ALA A 92 2.83 12.24 -20.20
N LYS A 93 1.94 11.55 -20.94
CA LYS A 93 0.68 12.11 -21.46
C LYS A 93 -0.51 11.45 -20.76
N LEU A 94 -1.62 12.20 -20.69
CA LEU A 94 -2.92 11.69 -20.23
C LEU A 94 -3.54 10.74 -21.25
#